data_AF-A0A6G3T7Q5-F1
#
_entry.id   AF-A0A6G3T7Q5-F1
#
_cell.length_a   1.000
_cell.length_b   1.000
_cell.length_c   1.000
_cell.angle_alpha   90.00
_cell.angle_beta   90.00
_cell.angle_gamma   90.00
#
_symmetry.space_group_name_H-M   'P 1'
#
loop_
_entity.id
_entity.type
_entity.pdbx_description
1 polymer ?
#
loop_
_entity_poly.entity_id
_entity_poly.type
_entity_poly.pdbx_seq_one_letter_code
_entity_poly.pdbx_strand_id
1 'polypeptide(L)'
;TLAGVLAAPDAESRTARLADGASGTLVVSERQDRAVFLASGMAEPPRGKVYQLWFDDHGTMRSAGLMDPGSTSQAVLMDGAVDGAAGVGITVEPAGGSKQPTSDPIALLGMPA
;
A
#
# COMPACT_ATOMS: atom_id res chain seq x y z
N THR A 1 -12.11 -8.06 -6.30
CA THR A 1 -11.31 -9.04 -5.52
C THR A 1 -9.85 -8.83 -5.84
N LEU A 2 -8.92 -9.36 -5.05
CA LEU A 2 -7.48 -9.25 -5.34
C LEU A 2 -7.14 -9.74 -6.75
N ALA A 3 -7.52 -10.98 -7.09
CA ALA A 3 -7.29 -11.54 -8.42
C ALA A 3 -7.97 -10.74 -9.54
N GLY A 4 -9.14 -10.14 -9.27
CA GLY A 4 -9.87 -9.32 -10.23
C GLY A 4 -9.18 -8.02 -10.59
N VAL A 5 -8.46 -7.40 -9.65
CA VAL A 5 -7.63 -6.21 -9.94
C VAL A 5 -6.39 -6.62 -10.73
N LEU A 6 -5.69 -7.67 -10.29
CA LEU A 6 -4.47 -8.14 -10.95
C LEU A 6 -4.69 -8.62 -12.39
N ALA A 7 -5.88 -9.14 -12.69
CA ALA A 7 -6.24 -9.62 -14.03
C ALA A 7 -7.03 -8.58 -14.85
N ALA A 8 -7.22 -7.35 -14.35
CA ALA A 8 -7.99 -6.34 -15.06
C ALA A 8 -7.28 -5.95 -16.37
N PRO A 9 -7.98 -5.79 -17.50
CA PRO A 9 -7.38 -5.37 -18.76
C PRO A 9 -6.71 -3.99 -18.71
N ASP A 10 -7.20 -3.12 -17.81
CA ASP A 10 -6.68 -1.79 -17.51
C ASP A 10 -5.75 -1.78 -16.28
N ALA A 11 -5.30 -2.93 -15.81
CA ALA A 11 -4.37 -2.98 -14.69
C ALA A 11 -3.00 -2.42 -15.08
N GLU A 12 -2.61 -1.33 -14.43
CA GLU A 12 -1.29 -0.74 -14.54
C GLU A 12 -0.52 -0.95 -13.24
N SER A 13 0.81 -0.97 -13.30
CA SER A 13 1.63 -1.22 -12.13
C SER A 13 2.87 -0.35 -12.04
N ARG A 14 3.26 -0.04 -10.80
CA ARG A 14 4.47 0.70 -10.48
C ARG A 14 5.21 0.03 -9.35
N THR A 15 6.49 -0.23 -9.55
CA THR A 15 7.36 -0.82 -8.53
C THR A 15 8.32 0.22 -7.95
N ALA A 16 8.51 0.18 -6.64
CA ALA A 16 9.55 0.94 -5.94
C ALA A 16 10.41 0.01 -5.08
N ARG A 17 11.69 0.36 -4.94
CA ARG A 17 12.53 -0.22 -3.89
C ARG A 17 12.22 0.48 -2.58
N LEU A 18 12.10 -0.31 -1.53
CA LEU A 18 11.89 0.13 -0.16
C LEU A 18 13.21 -0.04 0.60
N ALA A 19 13.20 0.22 1.91
CA ALA A 19 14.36 0.01 2.77
C ALA A 19 14.87 -1.45 2.72
N ASP A 20 16.17 -1.63 3.00
CA ASP A 20 16.81 -2.93 3.22
C ASP A 20 16.65 -3.96 2.09
N GLY A 21 16.45 -3.49 0.85
CA GLY A 21 16.30 -4.34 -0.32
C GLY A 21 14.89 -4.88 -0.55
N ALA A 22 13.93 -4.50 0.30
CA ALA A 22 12.52 -4.80 0.07
C ALA A 22 12.00 -4.07 -1.18
N SER A 23 10.88 -4.57 -1.73
CA SER A 23 10.19 -3.93 -2.85
C SER A 23 8.69 -3.89 -2.64
N GLY A 24 8.07 -2.87 -3.23
CA GLY A 24 6.64 -2.67 -3.24
C GLY A 24 6.16 -2.43 -4.67
N THR A 25 5.14 -3.15 -5.10
CA THR A 25 4.46 -2.94 -6.38
C THR A 25 3.03 -2.51 -6.12
N LEU A 26 2.67 -1.32 -6.58
CA LEU A 26 1.30 -0.86 -6.63
C LEU A 26 0.69 -1.30 -7.97
N VAL A 27 -0.44 -1.99 -7.94
CA VAL A 27 -1.24 -2.35 -9.12
C VAL A 27 -2.59 -1.65 -9.01
N VAL A 28 -3.00 -0.92 -10.04
CA VAL A 28 -4.23 -0.12 -10.07
C VAL A 28 -5.07 -0.51 -11.27
N SER A 29 -6.37 -0.69 -11.06
CA SER A 29 -7.36 -0.68 -12.14
C SER A 29 -8.28 0.51 -11.91
N GLU A 30 -8.14 1.53 -12.74
CA GLU A 30 -8.94 2.74 -12.66
C GLU A 30 -10.42 2.44 -12.95
N ARG A 31 -10.71 1.54 -13.90
CA ARG A 31 -12.09 1.19 -14.25
C ARG A 31 -12.82 0.48 -13.12
N GLN A 32 -12.09 -0.29 -12.31
CA GLN A 32 -12.64 -0.94 -11.12
C GLN A 32 -12.60 -0.05 -9.89
N ASP A 33 -11.84 1.05 -9.94
CA ASP A 33 -11.58 1.95 -8.82
C ASP A 33 -11.04 1.18 -7.59
N ARG A 34 -9.99 0.39 -7.85
CA ARG A 34 -9.36 -0.51 -6.89
C ARG A 34 -7.85 -0.59 -7.11
N ALA A 35 -7.14 -0.86 -6.02
CA ALA A 35 -5.70 -1.08 -6.03
C ALA A 35 -5.30 -2.31 -5.21
N VAL A 36 -4.18 -2.93 -5.60
CA VAL A 36 -3.50 -3.99 -4.87
C VAL A 36 -2.07 -3.55 -4.62
N PHE A 37 -1.58 -3.72 -3.39
CA PHE A 37 -0.18 -3.54 -3.05
C PHE A 37 0.49 -4.91 -2.86
N LEU A 38 1.56 -5.15 -3.60
CA LEU A 38 2.38 -6.35 -3.49
C LEU A 38 3.68 -5.97 -2.79
N ALA A 39 3.93 -6.57 -1.64
CA ALA A 39 5.17 -6.38 -0.90
C ALA A 39 6.07 -7.61 -1.03
N SER A 40 7.38 -7.42 -1.08
CA SER A 40 8.35 -8.49 -1.03
C SER A 40 9.59 -8.11 -0.23
N GLY A 41 10.06 -9.02 0.61
CA GLY A 41 11.28 -8.86 1.41
C GLY A 41 11.17 -7.81 2.53
N MET A 42 9.96 -7.43 2.94
CA MET A 42 9.78 -6.49 4.04
C MET A 42 10.33 -7.08 5.35
N ALA A 43 11.05 -6.27 6.12
CA ALA A 43 11.43 -6.61 7.47
C ALA A 43 10.18 -6.78 8.36
N GLU A 44 10.30 -7.55 9.44
CA GLU A 44 9.24 -7.57 10.46
C GLU A 44 9.15 -6.18 11.12
N PRO A 45 7.94 -5.60 11.26
CA PRO A 45 7.80 -4.32 11.94
C PRO A 45 8.20 -4.46 13.43
N PRO A 46 8.60 -3.36 14.10
CA PRO A 46 8.91 -3.40 15.52
C PRO A 46 7.77 -4.00 16.35
N ARG A 47 8.09 -4.64 17.47
CA ARG A 47 7.09 -5.30 18.33
C ARG A 47 5.92 -4.36 18.68
N GLY A 48 4.70 -4.82 18.43
CA GLY A 48 3.48 -4.05 18.67
C GLY A 48 3.18 -2.99 17.58
N LYS A 49 3.84 -3.09 16.43
CA LYS A 49 3.60 -2.25 15.25
C LYS A 49 3.16 -3.09 14.05
N VAL A 50 2.60 -2.40 13.05
CA VAL A 50 2.23 -2.93 11.74
C VAL A 50 2.65 -1.93 10.66
N TYR A 51 2.79 -2.38 9.42
CA TYR A 51 2.80 -1.46 8.29
C TYR A 51 1.36 -1.14 7.88
N GLN A 52 1.09 0.14 7.67
CA GLN A 52 -0.20 0.62 7.18
C GLN A 52 -0.04 1.28 5.82
N LEU A 53 -0.97 0.94 4.91
CA LEU A 53 -1.07 1.52 3.59
C LEU A 53 -2.03 2.70 3.63
N TRP A 54 -1.73 3.72 2.83
CA TRP A 54 -2.52 4.95 2.73
C TRP A 54 -2.70 5.33 1.28
N PHE A 55 -3.87 5.82 0.90
CA PHE A 55 -4.02 6.63 -0.32
C PHE A 55 -3.66 8.09 0.00
N ASP A 56 -2.91 8.71 -0.89
CA ASP A 56 -2.55 10.13 -0.80
C ASP A 56 -3.56 11.00 -1.57
N ASP A 57 -4.55 11.52 -0.84
CA ASP A 57 -5.55 12.44 -1.38
C ASP A 57 -5.02 13.87 -1.29
N HIS A 58 -4.05 14.20 -2.15
CA HIS A 58 -3.43 15.53 -2.25
C HIS A 58 -2.85 16.06 -0.93
N GLY A 59 -2.12 15.21 -0.21
CA GLY A 59 -1.50 15.51 1.08
C GLY A 59 -2.28 15.00 2.28
N THR A 60 -3.51 14.52 2.08
CA THR A 60 -4.29 13.84 3.13
C THR A 60 -4.16 12.34 2.98
N MET A 61 -3.54 11.68 3.96
CA MET A 61 -3.36 10.23 3.95
C MET A 61 -4.62 9.52 4.48
N ARG A 62 -5.37 8.88 3.58
CA ARG A 62 -6.56 8.09 3.88
C ARG A 62 -6.17 6.62 4.05
N SER A 63 -6.61 6.00 5.14
CA SER A 63 -6.28 4.60 5.44
C SER A 63 -6.74 3.66 4.34
N ALA A 64 -5.85 2.78 3.88
CA ALA A 64 -6.08 1.89 2.75
C ALA A 64 -5.74 0.42 3.05
N GLY A 65 -5.67 0.07 4.34
CA GLY A 65 -5.46 -1.31 4.80
C GLY A 65 -4.17 -1.52 5.58
N LEU A 66 -4.06 -2.68 6.20
CA LEU A 66 -2.91 -3.09 7.01
C LEU A 66 -2.21 -4.27 6.34
N MET A 67 -0.89 -4.32 6.49
CA MET A 67 -0.10 -5.49 6.15
C MET A 67 -0.04 -6.45 7.33
N ASP A 68 -0.01 -7.75 7.05
CA ASP A 68 0.24 -8.78 8.05
C ASP A 68 1.69 -8.66 8.56
N PRO A 69 1.92 -8.34 9.85
CA PRO A 69 3.26 -8.20 10.40
C PRO A 69 4.07 -9.51 10.39
N GLY A 70 3.40 -10.67 10.29
CA GLY A 70 4.05 -11.99 10.24
C GLY A 70 4.53 -12.40 8.84
N SER A 71 4.27 -11.60 7.81
CA SER A 71 4.63 -11.92 6.43
C SER A 71 5.58 -10.91 5.79
N THR A 72 6.72 -11.40 5.32
CA THR A 72 7.71 -10.60 4.59
C THR A 72 7.33 -10.36 3.12
N SER A 73 6.43 -11.18 2.57
CA SER A 73 5.95 -11.05 1.19
C SER A 73 4.44 -11.34 1.12
N GLN A 74 3.66 -10.38 0.66
CA GLN A 74 2.21 -10.44 0.74
C GLN A 74 1.55 -9.56 -0.32
N ALA A 75 0.30 -9.86 -0.63
CA ALA A 75 -0.53 -9.08 -1.53
C ALA A 75 -1.75 -8.56 -0.74
N VAL A 76 -1.91 -7.24 -0.70
CA VAL A 76 -2.99 -6.56 0.03
C VAL A 76 -3.92 -5.94 -0.99
N LEU A 77 -5.18 -6.38 -1.03
CA LEU A 77 -6.22 -5.61 -1.69
C LEU A 77 -6.47 -4.38 -0.82
N MET A 78 -6.22 -3.20 -1.37
CA MET A 78 -6.33 -1.96 -0.60
C MET A 78 -7.79 -1.64 -0.31
N ASP A 79 -8.04 -1.15 0.90
CA ASP A 79 -9.36 -0.74 1.35
C ASP A 79 -9.74 0.63 0.77
N GLY A 80 -10.99 0.75 0.32
CA GLY A 80 -11.50 1.99 -0.29
C GLY A 80 -11.25 2.11 -1.79
N ALA A 81 -11.68 3.25 -2.32
CA ALA A 81 -11.54 3.65 -3.71
C ALA A 81 -10.18 4.30 -3.98
N VAL A 82 -9.69 4.20 -5.22
CA VAL A 82 -8.53 4.97 -5.69
C VAL A 82 -8.92 6.44 -5.76
N ASP A 83 -10.10 6.75 -6.30
CA ASP A 83 -10.77 8.07 -6.24
C ASP A 83 -9.84 9.26 -6.58
N GLY A 84 -8.99 9.09 -7.58
CA GLY A 84 -8.05 10.15 -8.01
C GLY A 84 -6.88 10.41 -7.06
N ALA A 85 -6.61 9.52 -6.09
CA ALA A 85 -5.46 9.64 -5.21
C ALA A 85 -4.15 9.82 -6.01
N ALA A 86 -3.26 10.67 -5.51
CA ALA A 86 -1.98 10.98 -6.16
C ALA A 86 -0.96 9.85 -6.03
N GLY A 87 -1.16 8.95 -5.05
CA GLY A 87 -0.28 7.82 -4.81
C GLY A 87 -0.66 7.02 -3.57
N VAL A 88 0.31 6.23 -3.12
CA VAL A 88 0.21 5.39 -1.92
C VAL A 88 1.38 5.68 -0.99
N GLY A 89 1.08 5.80 0.29
CA GLY A 89 2.06 5.90 1.37
C GLY A 89 2.12 4.64 2.23
N ILE A 90 3.28 4.39 2.83
CA ILE A 90 3.49 3.29 3.77
C ILE A 90 4.13 3.86 5.04
N THR A 91 3.57 3.54 6.21
CA THR A 91 4.09 4.00 7.52
C THR A 91 4.18 2.84 8.50
N VAL A 92 4.87 3.06 9.62
CA VAL A 92 4.94 2.12 10.75
C VAL A 92 3.99 2.60 11.84
N GLU A 93 2.93 1.85 12.09
CA GLU A 93 1.81 2.26 12.94
C GLU A 93 1.64 1.32 14.14
N PRO A 94 0.99 1.76 15.24
CA PRO A 94 0.56 0.86 16.31
C PRO A 94 -0.21 -0.36 15.79
N ALA A 95 -0.14 -1.48 16.50
CA ALA A 95 -0.97 -2.65 16.20
C ALA A 95 -2.46 -2.25 16.10
N GLY A 96 -3.11 -2.69 15.01
CA GLY A 96 -4.47 -2.28 14.65
C GLY A 96 -4.55 -1.03 13.76
N GLY A 97 -3.41 -0.39 13.48
CA GLY A 97 -3.31 0.78 12.63
C GLY A 97 -3.71 2.08 13.32
N SER A 98 -3.77 3.14 12.52
CA SER A 98 -4.08 4.50 12.93
C SER A 98 -5.16 5.10 12.02
N LYS A 99 -5.79 6.18 12.49
CA LYS A 99 -6.74 6.99 11.70
C LYS A 99 -6.03 7.96 10.74
N GLN A 100 -4.81 8.34 11.08
CA GLN A 100 -3.89 9.17 10.30
C GLN A 100 -2.47 8.69 10.59
N PRO A 101 -1.49 8.91 9.70
CA PRO A 101 -0.10 8.56 9.96
C PRO A 101 0.40 9.06 11.33
N THR A 102 1.08 8.20 12.08
CA THR A 102 1.76 8.56 13.33
C THR A 102 3.28 8.54 13.22
N SER A 103 3.81 8.05 12.10
CA SER A 103 5.23 8.12 11.75
C SER A 103 5.42 8.77 10.38
N ASP A 104 6.66 9.16 10.10
CA ASP A 104 7.05 9.50 8.73
C ASP A 104 6.83 8.30 7.80
N PRO A 105 6.47 8.54 6.52
CA PRO A 105 6.37 7.48 5.53
C PRO A 105 7.73 6.81 5.31
N ILE A 106 7.75 5.48 5.36
CA ILE A 106 8.93 4.71 4.95
C ILE A 106 9.02 4.58 3.43
N ALA A 107 7.90 4.83 2.73
CA ALA A 107 7.82 4.89 1.29
C ALA A 107 6.61 5.69 0.81
N LEU A 108 6.78 6.31 -0.35
CA LEU A 108 5.75 6.97 -1.14
C LEU A 108 5.87 6.48 -2.58
N LEU A 109 4.77 6.01 -3.14
CA LEU A 109 4.68 5.55 -4.53
C LEU A 109 3.62 6.39 -5.23
N GLY A 110 3.99 7.13 -6.27
CA GLY A 110 2.99 7.77 -7.13
C GLY A 110 2.17 6.71 -7.88
N MET A 111 1.00 7.10 -8.39
CA MET A 111 0.20 6.20 -9.23
C MET A 111 1.01 5.68 -10.44
N PRO A 112 0.68 4.48 -10.95
CA PRO A 112 1.10 4.03 -12.28
C PRO A 112 0.68 5.05 -13.35
N ALA A 113 1.36 5.01 -14.50
CA ALA A 113 1.17 5.96 -15.60
C ALA A 113 0.81 5.23 -16.89
#